data_AF-A0A7S2S881-F1
#
_entry.id   AF-A0A7S2S881-F1
#
_cell.length_a   1.000
_cell.length_b   1.000
_cell.length_c   1.000
_cell.angle_alpha   90.00
_cell.angle_beta   90.00
_cell.angle_gamma   90.00
#
_symmetry.space_group_name_H-M   'P 1'
#
loop_
_entity.id
_entity.type
_entity.pdbx_description
1 polymer ?
#
loop_
_entity_poly.entity_id
_entity_poly.type
_entity_poly.pdbx_seq_one_letter_code
_entity_poly.pdbx_strand_id
1 'polypeptide(L)'
;ERLLSGSGNGNLLRRDRWWQWWRAQSATYILQPNARTLSEIQRRAKEHLSGPPPVPGSQCAAAHVRHGDKALESQVRPFADFAEAVESLVGAAENKDAAQHQSLFVSTEDPEVIQAARAWGASKGVDILY
;
A
#
# COMPACT_ATOMS: atom_id res chain seq x y z
N GLU A 1 17.91 21.05 24.84
CA GLU A 1 16.79 20.96 23.89
C GLU A 1 16.56 22.29 23.20
N ARG A 2 17.07 22.47 21.98
CA ARG A 2 16.80 23.68 21.18
C ARG A 2 15.71 23.36 20.17
N LEU A 3 14.50 23.84 20.46
CA LEU A 3 13.41 23.91 19.50
C LEU A 3 13.82 24.90 18.40
N LEU A 4 13.95 24.40 17.18
CA LEU A 4 14.17 25.21 15.99
C LEU A 4 12.91 26.04 15.71
N SER A 5 12.98 27.32 16.08
CA SER A 5 12.08 28.37 15.63
C SER A 5 12.36 28.66 14.14
N GLY A 6 11.51 28.14 13.27
CA GLY A 6 11.51 28.41 11.84
C GLY A 6 10.07 28.61 11.35
N SER A 7 9.78 29.81 10.88
CA SER A 7 8.49 30.34 10.46
C SER A 7 7.94 29.66 9.20
N GLY A 8 6.61 29.48 9.16
CA GLY A 8 5.80 29.41 7.93
C GLY A 8 5.74 28.05 7.20
N ASN A 9 4.67 27.30 7.43
CA ASN A 9 4.13 26.20 6.60
C ASN A 9 4.94 24.90 6.40
N GLY A 10 6.25 24.84 6.71
CA GLY A 10 7.03 23.59 6.64
C GLY A 10 6.96 22.68 7.89
N ASN A 11 6.32 23.16 8.97
CA ASN A 11 6.48 22.57 10.31
C ASN A 11 5.38 21.58 10.74
N LEU A 12 4.19 21.63 10.13
CA LEU A 12 3.07 20.74 10.48
C LEU A 12 3.37 19.29 10.08
N LEU A 13 3.92 19.07 8.89
CA LEU A 13 4.36 17.75 8.43
C LEU A 13 5.50 17.15 9.29
N ARG A 14 6.30 17.96 10.02
CA ARG A 14 7.41 17.45 10.85
C ARG A 14 6.95 16.94 12.22
N ARG A 15 6.02 17.62 12.88
CA ARG A 15 5.50 17.16 14.18
C ARG A 15 4.69 15.88 14.04
N ASP A 16 3.91 15.76 12.97
CA ASP A 16 3.06 14.57 12.83
C ASP A 16 3.82 13.29 12.49
N ARG A 17 4.91 13.42 11.74
CA ARG A 17 5.76 12.28 11.40
C ARG A 17 6.53 11.74 12.60
N TRP A 18 6.80 12.55 13.63
CA TRP A 18 7.51 12.10 14.83
C TRP A 18 6.70 11.10 15.67
N TRP A 19 5.41 11.36 15.90
CA TRP A 19 4.56 10.43 16.65
C TRP A 19 4.30 9.15 15.87
N GLN A 20 4.12 9.25 14.54
CA GLN A 20 4.02 8.08 13.67
C GLN A 20 5.30 7.23 13.69
N TRP A 21 6.47 7.88 13.67
CA TRP A 21 7.75 7.19 13.75
C TRP A 21 7.88 6.36 15.03
N TRP A 22 7.56 6.95 16.19
CA TRP A 22 7.59 6.20 17.46
C TRP A 22 6.57 5.06 17.53
N ARG A 23 5.36 5.26 16.98
CA ARG A 23 4.38 4.17 16.87
C ARG A 23 4.91 3.03 16.02
N ALA A 24 5.60 3.34 14.91
CA ALA A 24 6.21 2.33 14.05
C ALA A 24 7.31 1.54 14.80
N GLN A 25 8.14 2.20 15.62
CA GLN A 25 9.13 1.50 16.45
C GLN A 25 8.47 0.48 17.41
N SER A 26 7.44 0.92 18.14
CA SER A 26 6.72 0.04 19.08
C SER A 26 6.03 -1.12 18.39
N ALA A 27 5.36 -0.86 17.26
CA ALA A 27 4.72 -1.90 16.45
C ALA A 27 5.75 -2.91 15.94
N THR A 28 6.93 -2.46 15.49
CA THR A 28 8.00 -3.32 15.00
C THR A 28 8.53 -4.25 16.11
N TYR A 29 8.67 -3.74 17.33
CA TYR A 29 9.10 -4.53 18.48
C TYR A 29 8.08 -5.61 18.86
N ILE A 30 6.78 -5.27 18.87
CA ILE A 30 5.71 -6.20 19.23
C ILE A 30 5.51 -7.29 18.16
N LEU A 31 5.60 -6.91 16.87
CA LEU A 31 5.27 -7.78 15.75
C LEU A 31 6.41 -8.71 15.32
N GLN A 32 7.54 -8.76 16.03
CA GLN A 32 8.69 -9.59 15.65
C GLN A 32 8.27 -11.06 15.45
N PRO A 33 8.22 -11.55 14.19
CA PRO A 33 7.71 -12.87 13.93
C PRO A 33 8.76 -13.92 14.33
N ASN A 34 8.32 -14.97 15.02
CA ASN A 34 9.18 -16.12 15.27
C ASN A 34 9.40 -16.93 13.98
N ALA A 35 10.33 -17.89 14.03
CA ALA A 35 10.68 -18.72 12.88
C ALA A 35 9.46 -19.42 12.24
N ARG A 36 8.53 -19.92 13.06
CA ARG A 36 7.30 -20.57 12.57
C ARG A 36 6.42 -19.58 11.81
N THR A 37 6.20 -18.38 12.34
CA THR A 37 5.40 -17.34 11.69
C THR A 37 6.02 -16.93 10.35
N LEU A 38 7.34 -16.79 10.29
CA LEU A 38 8.05 -16.50 9.04
C LEU A 38 7.85 -17.61 7.98
N SER A 39 7.97 -18.88 8.38
CA SER A 39 7.71 -20.01 7.49
C SER A 39 6.26 -20.03 6.98
N GLU A 40 5.29 -19.72 7.84
CA GLU A 40 3.88 -19.64 7.46
C GLU A 40 3.59 -18.48 6.51
N ILE A 41 4.19 -17.31 6.72
CA ILE A 41 4.07 -16.17 5.80
C ILE A 41 4.61 -16.57 4.42
N GLN A 42 5.79 -17.18 4.36
CA GLN A 42 6.38 -17.64 3.09
C GLN A 42 5.53 -18.71 2.40
N ARG A 43 4.99 -19.66 3.17
CA ARG A 43 4.12 -20.72 2.64
C ARG A 43 2.84 -20.12 2.06
N ARG A 44 2.13 -19.29 2.83
CA ARG A 44 0.87 -18.65 2.41
C ARG A 44 1.08 -17.67 1.27
N ALA A 45 2.20 -16.96 1.23
CA ALA A 45 2.56 -16.13 0.10
C ALA A 45 2.63 -16.95 -1.20
N LYS A 46 3.20 -18.17 -1.17
CA LYS A 46 3.25 -19.05 -2.35
C LYS A 46 1.90 -19.65 -2.73
N GLU A 47 1.03 -19.88 -1.75
CA GLU A 47 -0.27 -20.55 -1.95
C GLU A 47 -1.39 -19.60 -2.34
N HIS A 48 -1.39 -18.38 -1.79
CA HIS A 48 -2.54 -17.49 -1.84
C HIS A 48 -2.31 -16.20 -2.62
N LEU A 49 -1.07 -15.70 -2.72
CA LEU A 49 -0.84 -14.52 -3.57
C LEU A 49 -1.06 -14.92 -5.01
N SER A 50 -2.08 -14.32 -5.60
CA SER A 50 -2.35 -14.44 -7.03
C SER A 50 -1.60 -13.36 -7.79
N GLY A 51 -1.20 -13.66 -9.04
CA GLY A 51 -0.49 -12.71 -9.91
C GLY A 51 1.00 -13.02 -10.07
N PRO A 52 1.67 -12.42 -11.07
CA PRO A 52 3.10 -12.61 -11.27
C PRO A 52 3.88 -11.97 -10.11
N PRO A 53 4.95 -12.62 -9.61
CA PRO A 53 5.75 -12.05 -8.53
C PRO A 53 6.33 -10.69 -8.98
N PRO A 54 6.43 -9.70 -8.08
CA PRO A 54 7.03 -8.41 -8.40
C PRO A 54 8.43 -8.60 -8.97
N VAL A 55 8.70 -7.99 -10.12
CA VAL A 55 10.04 -8.01 -10.73
C VAL A 55 10.97 -7.12 -9.89
N PRO A 56 12.19 -7.55 -9.54
CA PRO A 56 13.13 -6.68 -8.84
C PRO A 56 13.36 -5.37 -9.61
N GLY A 57 13.21 -4.23 -8.94
CA GLY A 57 13.28 -2.90 -9.57
C GLY A 57 11.97 -2.44 -10.24
N SER A 58 10.90 -3.23 -10.18
CA SER A 58 9.54 -2.80 -10.54
C SER A 58 8.98 -1.79 -9.52
N GLN A 59 8.00 -1.01 -9.96
CA GLN A 59 7.24 -0.14 -9.07
C GLN A 59 6.02 -0.91 -8.58
N CYS A 60 5.93 -1.10 -7.26
CA CYS A 60 4.80 -1.78 -6.64
C CYS A 60 4.09 -0.81 -5.69
N ALA A 61 2.80 -0.57 -5.95
CA ALA A 61 1.90 0.12 -5.03
C ALA A 61 1.06 -0.90 -4.26
N ALA A 62 0.52 -0.49 -3.11
CA ALA A 62 -0.41 -1.30 -2.33
C ALA A 62 -1.68 -0.49 -2.03
N ALA A 63 -2.84 -1.11 -2.25
CA ALA A 63 -4.15 -0.57 -1.91
C ALA A 63 -4.88 -1.54 -0.98
N HIS A 64 -5.36 -1.04 0.15
CA HIS A 64 -6.25 -1.78 1.03
C HIS A 64 -7.64 -1.17 0.98
N VAL A 65 -8.59 -1.89 0.39
CA VAL A 65 -9.97 -1.43 0.22
C VAL A 65 -10.84 -2.14 1.26
N ARG A 66 -10.95 -1.52 2.43
CA ARG A 66 -11.73 -2.06 3.54
C ARG A 66 -13.23 -1.90 3.29
N HIS A 67 -13.93 -3.02 3.35
CA HIS A 67 -15.39 -3.16 3.29
C HIS A 67 -15.95 -3.63 4.65
N GLY A 68 -17.02 -4.43 4.64
CA GLY A 68 -17.63 -5.01 5.82
C GLY A 68 -18.40 -3.99 6.67
N ASP A 69 -18.12 -3.99 7.97
CA ASP A 69 -18.76 -3.10 8.95
C ASP A 69 -18.26 -1.66 8.87
N LYS A 70 -17.30 -1.37 8.00
CA LYS A 70 -16.71 -0.04 7.84
C LYS A 70 -17.74 1.06 7.55
N ALA A 71 -18.83 0.71 6.88
CA ALA A 71 -19.96 1.61 6.62
C ALA A 71 -20.57 2.22 7.90
N LEU A 72 -20.42 1.56 9.05
CA LEU A 72 -20.87 2.05 10.35
C LEU A 72 -19.91 3.09 10.95
N GLU A 73 -18.63 3.06 10.58
CA GLU A 73 -17.60 3.98 11.08
C GLU A 73 -17.34 5.16 10.13
N SER A 74 -17.47 4.95 8.82
CA SER A 74 -17.16 5.96 7.79
C SER A 74 -17.73 5.60 6.41
N GLN A 75 -17.71 6.57 5.49
CA GLN A 75 -18.06 6.33 4.10
C GLN A 75 -17.16 5.25 3.45
N VAL A 76 -17.77 4.24 2.84
CA VAL A 76 -17.09 3.24 2.01
C VAL A 76 -16.69 3.90 0.69
N ARG A 77 -15.42 3.73 0.30
CA ARG A 77 -14.83 4.34 -0.90
C ARG A 77 -14.72 3.27 -1.98
N PRO A 78 -15.17 3.53 -3.22
CA PRO A 78 -15.05 2.57 -4.31
C PRO A 78 -13.59 2.39 -4.72
N PHE A 79 -13.27 1.26 -5.38
CA PHE A 79 -11.92 0.96 -5.87
C PHE A 79 -11.34 2.07 -6.77
N ALA A 80 -12.18 2.74 -7.56
CA ALA A 80 -11.77 3.80 -8.49
C ALA A 80 -10.97 4.92 -7.80
N ASP A 81 -11.34 5.30 -6.58
CA ASP A 81 -10.64 6.34 -5.83
C ASP A 81 -9.21 5.92 -5.45
N PHE A 82 -9.00 4.63 -5.19
CA PHE A 82 -7.68 4.07 -4.91
C PHE A 82 -6.87 3.96 -6.20
N ALA A 83 -7.50 3.60 -7.31
CA ALA A 83 -6.84 3.55 -8.62
C ALA A 83 -6.32 4.94 -9.02
N GLU A 84 -7.12 6.00 -8.85
CA GLU A 84 -6.69 7.38 -9.12
C GLU A 84 -5.50 7.80 -8.23
N ALA A 85 -5.50 7.42 -6.95
CA ALA A 85 -4.39 7.68 -6.05
C ALA A 85 -3.12 6.92 -6.46
N VAL A 86 -3.24 5.67 -6.91
CA VAL A 86 -2.12 4.87 -7.43
C VAL A 86 -1.54 5.51 -8.69
N GLU A 87 -2.38 5.92 -9.64
CA GLU A 87 -1.94 6.61 -10.85
C GLU A 87 -1.19 7.91 -10.51
N SER A 88 -1.67 8.66 -9.52
CA SER A 88 -1.02 9.87 -9.04
C SER A 88 0.35 9.59 -8.41
N LEU A 89 0.45 8.53 -7.60
CA LEU A 89 1.71 8.12 -6.95
C LEU A 89 2.76 7.66 -7.98
N VAL A 90 2.33 6.83 -8.93
CA VAL A 90 3.18 6.32 -10.02
C VAL A 90 3.61 7.48 -10.93
N GLY A 91 2.69 8.38 -11.29
CA GLY A 91 2.98 9.55 -12.11
C GLY A 91 3.93 10.57 -11.46
N ALA A 92 3.96 10.61 -10.13
CA ALA A 92 4.85 11.45 -9.32
C ALA A 92 6.22 10.82 -9.04
N ALA A 93 6.40 9.52 -9.30
CA ALA A 93 7.68 8.85 -9.07
C ALA A 93 8.77 9.45 -9.99
N GLU A 94 9.91 9.82 -9.40
CA GLU A 94 11.02 10.50 -10.10
C GLU A 94 11.70 9.59 -11.15
N ASN A 95 11.61 8.27 -10.97
CA ASN A 95 12.09 7.28 -11.93
C ASN A 95 10.99 6.96 -12.97
N LYS A 96 10.81 7.87 -13.92
CA LYS A 96 9.88 7.73 -15.07
C LYS A 96 10.47 6.91 -16.22
N ASP A 97 11.40 6.00 -15.95
CA ASP A 97 11.80 5.05 -16.99
C ASP A 97 10.57 4.19 -17.30
N ALA A 98 9.93 4.52 -18.43
CA ALA A 98 8.66 3.97 -18.90
C ALA A 98 8.67 2.45 -19.15
N ALA A 99 9.78 1.78 -18.85
CA ALA A 99 9.99 0.34 -18.97
C ALA A 99 9.98 -0.40 -17.61
N GLN A 100 9.86 0.30 -16.47
CA GLN A 100 9.70 -0.38 -15.19
C GLN A 100 8.29 -0.96 -15.09
N HIS A 101 8.24 -2.29 -15.03
CA HIS A 101 7.06 -3.07 -14.74
C HIS A 101 6.29 -2.49 -13.53
N GLN A 102 4.97 -2.43 -13.62
CA GLN A 102 4.13 -1.86 -12.58
C GLN A 102 3.23 -2.94 -12.01
N SER A 103 3.17 -3.00 -10.68
CA SER A 103 2.30 -3.93 -9.97
C SER A 103 1.51 -3.22 -8.88
N LEU A 104 0.31 -3.71 -8.61
CA LEU A 104 -0.55 -3.24 -7.55
C LEU A 104 -0.97 -4.42 -6.68
N PHE A 105 -0.60 -4.41 -5.41
CA PHE A 105 -1.15 -5.31 -4.41
C PHE A 105 -2.48 -4.77 -3.87
N VAL A 106 -3.54 -5.56 -3.97
CA VAL A 106 -4.90 -5.22 -3.52
C VAL A 106 -5.29 -6.15 -2.38
N SER A 107 -5.51 -5.58 -1.20
CA SER A 107 -6.06 -6.30 -0.05
C SER A 107 -7.50 -5.84 0.19
N THR A 108 -8.44 -6.77 0.18
CA THR A 108 -9.87 -6.52 0.37
C THR A 108 -10.56 -7.81 0.84
N GLU A 109 -11.65 -7.67 1.56
CA GLU A 109 -12.59 -8.73 1.90
C GLU A 109 -13.72 -8.90 0.87
N ASP A 110 -13.83 -7.97 -0.09
CA ASP A 110 -14.87 -7.94 -1.12
C ASP A 110 -14.34 -8.48 -2.47
N PRO A 111 -14.90 -9.60 -2.99
CA PRO A 111 -14.55 -10.14 -4.30
C PRO A 111 -14.82 -9.21 -5.49
N GLU A 112 -15.80 -8.30 -5.40
CA GLU A 112 -16.12 -7.37 -6.49
C GLU A 112 -14.99 -6.35 -6.70
N VAL A 113 -14.33 -5.93 -5.62
CA VAL A 113 -13.15 -5.07 -5.68
C VAL A 113 -12.01 -5.76 -6.43
N ILE A 114 -11.79 -7.05 -6.19
CA ILE A 114 -10.76 -7.82 -6.91
C ILE A 114 -11.06 -7.86 -8.40
N GLN A 115 -12.33 -8.07 -8.79
CA GLN A 115 -12.73 -8.07 -10.20
C GLN A 115 -12.51 -6.70 -10.84
N ALA A 116 -12.91 -5.62 -10.16
CA ALA A 116 -12.70 -4.25 -10.61
C ALA A 116 -11.20 -3.93 -10.77
N ALA A 117 -10.37 -4.35 -9.81
CA ALA A 117 -8.92 -4.17 -9.85
C ALA A 117 -8.30 -4.89 -11.04
N ARG A 118 -8.68 -6.14 -11.31
CA ARG A 118 -8.19 -6.91 -12.46
C ARG A 118 -8.58 -6.27 -13.78
N ALA A 119 -9.81 -5.80 -13.92
CA ALA A 119 -10.28 -5.12 -15.12
C ALA A 119 -9.50 -3.81 -15.36
N TRP A 120 -9.30 -3.02 -14.30
CA TRP A 120 -8.49 -1.80 -14.37
C TRP A 120 -7.02 -2.10 -14.73
N GLY A 121 -6.38 -3.06 -14.05
CA GLY A 121 -4.99 -3.44 -14.31
C GLY A 121 -4.75 -3.89 -15.75
N ALA A 122 -5.66 -4.69 -16.30
CA ALA A 122 -5.62 -5.10 -17.71
C ALA A 122 -5.70 -3.91 -18.68
N SER A 123 -6.47 -2.86 -18.35
CA SER A 123 -6.58 -1.65 -19.18
C SER A 123 -5.35 -0.76 -19.12
N LYS A 124 -4.52 -0.88 -18.07
CA LYS A 124 -3.36 -0.03 -17.80
C LYS A 124 -2.01 -0.73 -18.00
N GLY A 125 -2.02 -2.05 -18.23
CA GLY A 125 -0.79 -2.84 -18.25
C GLY A 125 -0.13 -2.95 -16.87
N VAL A 126 -0.95 -2.97 -15.81
CA VAL A 126 -0.51 -3.10 -14.42
C VAL A 126 -0.87 -4.48 -13.91
N ASP A 127 0.09 -5.18 -13.34
CA ASP A 127 -0.14 -6.49 -12.74
C ASP A 127 -0.80 -6.39 -11.38
N ILE A 128 -1.89 -7.14 -11.19
CA ILE A 128 -2.64 -7.14 -9.93
C ILE A 128 -2.25 -8.35 -9.09
N LEU A 129 -1.81 -8.06 -7.87
CA LEU A 129 -1.50 -9.02 -6.81
C LEU A 129 -2.60 -8.95 -5.75
N TYR A 130 -3.12 -10.07 -5.26
CA TYR A 130 -4.13 -10.10 -4.20
C TYR A 130 -4.14 -11.44 -3.45
#